data_AF-J4JU03-F1
#
_entry.id   AF-J4JU03-F1
#
_cell.length_a   1.000
_cell.length_b   1.000
_cell.length_c   1.000
_cell.angle_alpha   90.00
_cell.angle_beta   90.00
_cell.angle_gamma   90.00
#
_symmetry.space_group_name_H-M   'P 1'
#
loop_
_entity.id
_entity.type
_entity.pdbx_description
1 polymer ?
#
loop_
_entity_poly.entity_id
_entity_poly.type
_entity_poly.pdbx_seq_one_letter_code
_entity_poly.pdbx_strand_id
1 'polypeptide(L)'
;MAEAKKPPQDPTTSKADTLALIAEAEAEAAEAEALAAAARARARAARLRREALAQAETEAETETAEEAPDADEDATVTGEPEIDDETDSVTDTAEATDADEAETEDEVSDETPEDAESEAKPARSRRRLRLPSWPVAWKAAVIVLICAFVAASGYMMWNRHQVNERKQHAANFIAGARQGVVNLTSMDFNKAKEDVQRVIDSSTGQFHDDFQARAKDFTTVVEQSKVVTQGTVNAAAVQSINGDAALVLVAATSHITNAAGAKDEPRNWRLKVTVKNDGGQYKMSNVEFIP
;
A
#
# COMPACT_ATOMS: atom_id res chain seq x y z
N MET A 1 14.17 -64.30 -22.08
CA MET A 1 13.64 -63.51 -20.95
C MET A 1 14.85 -63.28 -20.04
N ALA A 2 15.36 -62.06 -19.95
CA ALA A 2 14.82 -60.95 -19.15
C ALA A 2 14.92 -61.28 -17.63
N GLU A 3 15.47 -60.42 -16.77
CA GLU A 3 15.64 -58.97 -16.88
C GLU A 3 16.92 -58.46 -16.19
N ALA A 4 17.52 -57.37 -16.68
CA ALA A 4 18.76 -56.81 -16.13
C ALA A 4 18.47 -55.60 -15.21
N LYS A 5 18.62 -55.78 -13.89
CA LYS A 5 18.32 -54.72 -12.91
C LYS A 5 19.49 -53.74 -12.76
N LYS A 6 19.39 -52.59 -13.42
CA LYS A 6 20.35 -51.48 -13.36
C LYS A 6 20.30 -50.76 -11.99
N PRO A 7 21.45 -50.41 -11.37
CA PRO A 7 21.49 -49.54 -10.19
C PRO A 7 21.21 -48.06 -10.54
N PRO A 8 20.84 -47.21 -9.56
CA PRO A 8 20.61 -45.78 -9.78
C PRO A 8 21.89 -45.02 -10.16
N GLN A 9 21.73 -43.80 -10.67
CA GLN A 9 22.83 -42.88 -10.95
C GLN A 9 22.63 -41.59 -10.15
N ASP A 10 23.67 -41.16 -9.44
CA ASP A 10 23.67 -39.90 -8.71
C ASP A 10 23.78 -38.68 -9.66
N PRO A 11 23.14 -37.54 -9.33
CA PRO A 11 23.18 -36.34 -10.14
C PRO A 11 24.49 -35.58 -9.95
N THR A 12 25.50 -35.87 -10.77
CA THR A 12 26.66 -34.98 -10.92
C THR A 12 26.24 -33.74 -11.71
N THR A 13 25.94 -32.63 -11.03
CA THR A 13 25.79 -31.31 -11.67
C THR A 13 27.04 -31.02 -12.50
N SER A 14 26.87 -30.62 -13.75
CA SER A 14 27.99 -30.42 -14.67
C SER A 14 28.84 -29.24 -14.22
N LYS A 15 30.14 -29.30 -14.55
CA LYS A 15 31.04 -28.14 -14.43
C LYS A 15 30.55 -26.95 -15.29
N ALA A 16 29.74 -27.20 -16.33
CA ALA A 16 29.06 -26.15 -17.06
C ALA A 16 27.96 -25.48 -16.22
N ASP A 17 27.13 -26.27 -15.55
CA ASP A 17 26.00 -25.79 -14.74
C ASP A 17 26.49 -24.95 -13.56
N THR A 18 27.57 -25.37 -12.88
CA THR A 18 28.15 -24.59 -11.77
C THR A 18 28.78 -23.28 -12.22
N LEU A 19 29.35 -23.22 -13.43
CA LEU A 19 29.86 -21.98 -14.01
C LEU A 19 28.73 -21.05 -14.46
N ALA A 20 27.61 -21.58 -14.96
CA ALA A 20 26.44 -20.79 -15.31
C ALA A 20 25.82 -20.11 -14.06
N LEU A 21 25.65 -20.87 -12.96
CA LEU A 21 25.13 -20.35 -11.69
C LEU A 21 26.05 -19.28 -11.06
N ILE A 22 27.37 -19.38 -11.25
CA ILE A 22 28.31 -18.33 -10.80
C ILE A 22 28.12 -17.06 -11.63
N ALA A 23 28.03 -17.17 -12.96
CA ALA A 23 27.82 -16.01 -13.83
C ALA A 23 26.45 -15.31 -13.60
N GLU A 24 25.41 -16.07 -13.26
CA GLU A 24 24.10 -15.55 -12.87
C GLU A 24 24.18 -14.76 -11.54
N ALA A 25 24.86 -15.30 -10.53
CA ALA A 25 25.07 -14.62 -9.25
C ALA A 25 25.97 -13.36 -9.36
N GLU A 26 26.98 -13.38 -10.25
CA GLU A 26 27.81 -12.20 -10.54
C GLU A 26 27.00 -11.10 -11.26
N ALA A 27 26.04 -11.46 -12.12
CA ALA A 27 25.14 -10.51 -12.76
C ALA A 27 24.15 -9.88 -11.76
N GLU A 28 23.51 -10.66 -10.89
CA GLU A 28 22.62 -10.15 -9.84
C GLU A 28 23.36 -9.21 -8.88
N ALA A 29 24.60 -9.54 -8.51
CA ALA A 29 25.46 -8.68 -7.68
C ALA A 29 25.76 -7.34 -8.36
N ALA A 30 26.02 -7.32 -9.67
CA ALA A 30 26.28 -6.10 -10.43
C ALA A 30 25.04 -5.20 -10.53
N GLU A 31 23.84 -5.76 -10.73
CA GLU A 31 22.59 -5.00 -10.71
C GLU A 31 22.30 -4.42 -9.31
N ALA A 32 22.54 -5.21 -8.25
CA ALA A 32 22.39 -4.75 -6.87
C ALA A 32 23.35 -3.58 -6.53
N GLU A 33 24.61 -3.64 -6.98
CA GLU A 33 25.54 -2.52 -6.80
C GLU A 33 25.12 -1.28 -7.60
N ALA A 34 24.65 -1.43 -8.84
CA ALA A 34 24.15 -0.32 -9.64
C ALA A 34 22.95 0.39 -8.98
N LEU A 35 22.01 -0.38 -8.41
CA LEU A 35 20.88 0.15 -7.63
C LEU A 35 21.35 0.85 -6.34
N ALA A 36 22.32 0.28 -5.63
CA ALA A 36 22.91 0.90 -4.44
C ALA A 36 23.64 2.22 -4.76
N ALA A 37 24.37 2.28 -5.88
CA ALA A 37 25.01 3.49 -6.38
C ALA A 37 23.98 4.58 -6.74
N ALA A 38 22.91 4.21 -7.47
CA ALA A 38 21.82 5.11 -7.80
C ALA A 38 21.08 5.66 -6.56
N ALA A 39 20.86 4.82 -5.54
CA ALA A 39 20.28 5.23 -4.26
C ALA A 39 21.18 6.24 -3.52
N ARG A 40 22.49 5.97 -3.44
CA ARG A 40 23.49 6.88 -2.84
C ARG A 40 23.55 8.23 -3.58
N ALA A 41 23.46 8.23 -4.91
CA ALA A 41 23.41 9.45 -5.72
C ALA A 41 22.14 10.28 -5.45
N ARG A 42 20.97 9.64 -5.42
CA ARG A 42 19.69 10.30 -5.09
C ARG A 42 19.69 10.90 -3.68
N ALA A 43 20.26 10.19 -2.70
CA ALA A 43 20.39 10.69 -1.33
C ALA A 43 21.28 11.96 -1.24
N ARG A 44 22.40 12.00 -1.99
CA ARG A 44 23.26 13.20 -2.07
C ARG A 44 22.53 14.38 -2.73
N ALA A 45 21.81 14.14 -3.83
CA ALA A 45 21.02 15.18 -4.50
C ALA A 45 19.90 15.75 -3.61
N ALA A 46 19.21 14.88 -2.84
CA ALA A 46 18.19 15.31 -1.89
C ALA A 46 18.77 16.14 -0.74
N ARG A 47 19.96 15.79 -0.24
CA ARG A 47 20.69 16.58 0.77
C ARG A 47 21.06 17.97 0.25
N LEU A 48 21.73 18.05 -0.91
CA LEU A 48 22.14 19.33 -1.52
C LEU A 48 20.93 20.24 -1.79
N ARG A 49 19.79 19.67 -2.21
CA ARG A 49 18.55 20.45 -2.39
C ARG A 49 18.01 21.01 -1.07
N ARG A 50 18.18 20.30 0.06
CA ARG A 50 17.78 20.81 1.39
C ARG A 50 18.72 21.89 1.89
N GLU A 51 20.03 21.73 1.66
CA GLU A 51 21.04 22.73 2.01
C GLU A 51 20.84 24.04 1.22
N ALA A 52 20.55 23.94 -0.09
CA ALA A 52 20.23 25.11 -0.92
C ALA A 52 18.91 25.80 -0.54
N LEU A 53 17.88 25.06 -0.12
CA LEU A 53 16.63 25.66 0.37
C LEU A 53 16.83 26.41 1.69
N ALA A 54 17.59 25.83 2.64
CA ALA A 54 17.90 26.51 3.89
C ALA A 54 18.76 27.78 3.70
N GLN A 55 19.63 27.80 2.69
CA GLN A 55 20.36 29.02 2.30
C GLN A 55 19.41 30.08 1.75
N ALA A 56 18.48 29.73 0.86
CA ALA A 56 17.49 30.67 0.34
C ALA A 56 16.53 31.20 1.42
N GLU A 57 16.17 30.36 2.41
CA GLU A 57 15.40 30.78 3.59
C GLU A 57 16.21 31.79 4.45
N THR A 58 17.51 31.56 4.64
CA THR A 58 18.40 32.47 5.38
C THR A 58 18.64 33.79 4.64
N GLU A 59 18.78 33.76 3.31
CA GLU A 59 18.94 34.94 2.47
C GLU A 59 17.68 35.82 2.50
N ALA A 60 16.48 35.21 2.39
CA ALA A 60 15.21 35.93 2.51
C ALA A 60 14.97 36.52 3.92
N GLU A 61 15.35 35.80 4.98
CA GLU A 61 15.27 36.30 6.36
C GLU A 61 16.26 37.46 6.61
N THR A 62 17.39 37.47 5.91
CA THR A 62 18.37 38.59 5.94
C THR A 62 17.86 39.81 5.15
N GLU A 63 17.30 39.61 3.96
CA GLU A 63 16.72 40.68 3.11
C GLU A 63 15.52 41.35 3.81
N THR A 64 14.72 40.59 4.56
CA THR A 64 13.62 41.10 5.39
C THR A 64 14.09 41.95 6.59
N ALA A 65 15.34 41.81 7.02
CA ALA A 65 15.89 42.51 8.19
C ALA A 65 16.51 43.89 7.88
N GLU A 66 16.67 44.26 6.60
CA GLU A 66 17.29 45.54 6.18
C GLU A 66 16.26 46.66 5.87
N GLU A 67 14.95 46.35 5.84
CA GLU A 67 13.86 47.32 5.56
C GLU A 67 12.90 47.52 6.75
N ALA A 68 13.41 48.02 7.89
CA ALA A 68 12.60 48.48 9.02
C ALA A 68 13.21 49.72 9.70
N PRO A 69 12.56 50.90 9.68
CA PRO A 69 12.98 52.08 10.41
C PRO A 69 12.38 52.14 11.83
N ASP A 70 13.17 52.61 12.81
CA ASP A 70 12.74 52.78 14.21
C ASP A 70 11.60 53.81 14.40
N ALA A 71 10.66 53.49 15.29
CA ALA A 71 9.81 54.44 15.99
C ALA A 71 9.30 53.86 17.34
N ASP A 72 9.85 54.36 18.45
CA ASP A 72 9.27 54.16 19.79
C ASP A 72 7.94 54.91 19.94
N GLU A 73 6.94 54.33 20.63
CA GLU A 73 6.45 54.93 21.90
C GLU A 73 5.52 53.99 22.71
N ASP A 74 5.36 54.35 23.99
CA ASP A 74 4.72 53.64 25.11
C ASP A 74 3.18 53.52 25.01
N ALA A 75 2.62 52.34 25.31
CA ALA A 75 1.28 52.21 25.92
C ALA A 75 1.08 50.87 26.66
N THR A 76 0.18 50.86 27.64
CA THR A 76 -0.05 49.73 28.57
C THR A 76 -1.50 49.20 28.54
N VAL A 77 -1.73 48.06 29.21
CA VAL A 77 -3.00 47.60 29.83
C VAL A 77 -4.07 46.87 28.97
N THR A 78 -4.22 45.58 29.29
CA THR A 78 -5.47 44.80 29.58
C THR A 78 -6.75 44.99 28.74
N GLY A 79 -7.29 43.89 28.18
CA GLY A 79 -8.70 43.81 27.73
C GLY A 79 -9.15 42.49 27.08
N GLU A 80 -9.96 41.71 27.79
CA GLU A 80 -10.98 40.76 27.29
C GLU A 80 -12.37 41.38 27.61
N PRO A 81 -13.53 40.94 27.07
CA PRO A 81 -13.83 40.06 25.91
C PRO A 81 -15.02 40.63 25.04
N GLU A 82 -15.78 39.78 24.33
CA GLU A 82 -17.22 39.97 23.93
C GLU A 82 -17.55 41.10 22.87
N ILE A 83 -18.68 41.15 22.11
CA ILE A 83 -19.79 40.23 21.73
C ILE A 83 -20.47 40.68 20.39
N ASP A 84 -21.37 39.84 19.86
CA ASP A 84 -22.40 39.93 18.79
C ASP A 84 -22.86 41.26 18.15
N ASP A 85 -23.28 41.20 16.87
CA ASP A 85 -24.66 41.42 16.30
C ASP A 85 -24.55 41.40 14.74
N GLU A 86 -25.14 40.49 13.95
CA GLU A 86 -26.55 40.19 13.58
C GLU A 86 -27.24 41.22 12.61
N THR A 87 -28.31 40.78 11.92
CA THR A 87 -29.07 41.46 10.82
C THR A 87 -28.29 41.79 9.52
N ASP A 88 -28.81 41.69 8.27
CA ASP A 88 -30.00 41.09 7.62
C ASP A 88 -29.63 40.87 6.10
N SER A 89 -30.40 40.39 5.10
CA SER A 89 -31.83 40.09 4.93
C SER A 89 -32.13 39.13 3.74
N VAL A 90 -33.41 38.77 3.62
CA VAL A 90 -34.23 38.36 2.45
C VAL A 90 -33.59 38.63 1.06
N THR A 91 -33.31 37.64 0.19
CA THR A 91 -34.17 36.68 -0.58
C THR A 91 -34.90 37.26 -1.81
N ASP A 92 -34.42 36.91 -3.01
CA ASP A 92 -35.21 36.35 -4.14
C ASP A 92 -34.22 35.73 -5.16
N THR A 93 -34.27 34.46 -5.59
CA THR A 93 -35.33 33.61 -6.20
C THR A 93 -35.59 33.91 -7.68
N ALA A 94 -34.87 33.20 -8.56
CA ALA A 94 -35.35 32.81 -9.89
C ALA A 94 -34.53 31.61 -10.43
N GLU A 95 -35.19 30.48 -10.61
CA GLU A 95 -34.71 29.33 -11.41
C GLU A 95 -34.92 29.66 -12.93
N ALA A 96 -34.47 28.88 -13.93
CA ALA A 96 -34.05 27.48 -13.92
C ALA A 96 -33.10 27.10 -15.08
N THR A 97 -32.49 25.91 -14.92
CA THR A 97 -32.19 24.81 -15.88
C THR A 97 -32.50 24.92 -17.39
N ASP A 98 -31.98 24.07 -18.30
CA ASP A 98 -30.80 23.18 -18.43
C ASP A 98 -31.00 22.39 -19.76
N ALA A 99 -29.94 21.80 -20.34
CA ALA A 99 -29.97 20.77 -21.43
C ALA A 99 -30.65 21.17 -22.80
N ASP A 100 -30.53 20.41 -23.90
CA ASP A 100 -29.40 19.68 -24.54
C ASP A 100 -29.78 19.33 -26.02
N GLU A 101 -28.89 18.66 -26.76
CA GLU A 101 -29.09 17.89 -28.01
C GLU A 101 -29.34 18.65 -29.34
N ALA A 102 -29.46 17.89 -30.44
CA ALA A 102 -29.09 18.27 -31.82
C ALA A 102 -29.95 17.58 -32.91
N GLU A 103 -29.60 17.80 -34.19
CA GLU A 103 -30.08 17.06 -35.40
C GLU A 103 -31.59 17.25 -35.78
N THR A 104 -32.09 17.09 -37.02
CA THR A 104 -31.58 17.35 -38.39
C THR A 104 -32.79 17.62 -39.35
N GLU A 105 -32.62 17.51 -40.68
CA GLU A 105 -33.67 17.37 -41.73
C GLU A 105 -34.45 18.66 -42.15
N ASP A 106 -35.12 18.72 -43.31
CA ASP A 106 -34.68 18.53 -44.73
C ASP A 106 -35.71 19.21 -45.68
N GLU A 107 -35.44 19.26 -47.01
CA GLU A 107 -36.40 19.51 -48.13
C GLU A 107 -37.18 20.87 -48.19
N VAL A 108 -37.79 21.32 -49.31
CA VAL A 108 -37.42 21.35 -50.76
C VAL A 108 -38.33 22.37 -51.51
N SER A 109 -37.93 22.87 -52.70
CA SER A 109 -38.78 23.60 -53.70
C SER A 109 -39.36 25.00 -53.35
N ASP A 110 -39.71 25.90 -54.28
CA ASP A 110 -39.40 26.06 -55.73
C ASP A 110 -39.61 27.55 -56.19
N GLU A 111 -39.46 27.79 -57.50
CA GLU A 111 -39.84 28.95 -58.32
C GLU A 111 -38.87 30.13 -58.51
N THR A 112 -39.01 30.78 -59.68
CA THR A 112 -38.00 31.54 -60.46
C THR A 112 -38.70 32.05 -61.74
N PRO A 113 -38.29 33.14 -62.44
CA PRO A 113 -37.46 34.30 -62.09
C PRO A 113 -38.22 35.65 -62.25
N GLU A 114 -37.55 36.80 -62.04
CA GLU A 114 -37.66 37.93 -62.99
C GLU A 114 -36.37 38.78 -63.01
N ASP A 115 -36.20 39.61 -64.05
CA ASP A 115 -34.91 40.15 -64.52
C ASP A 115 -34.41 41.43 -63.83
N ALA A 116 -33.08 41.51 -63.65
CA ALA A 116 -32.30 42.76 -63.69
C ALA A 116 -30.78 42.48 -63.74
N GLU A 117 -30.17 42.47 -64.93
CA GLU A 117 -28.71 42.43 -65.05
C GLU A 117 -28.04 43.72 -64.54
N SER A 118 -27.02 43.57 -63.69
CA SER A 118 -26.00 44.61 -63.47
C SER A 118 -24.68 43.97 -63.01
N GLU A 119 -23.55 44.48 -63.50
CA GLU A 119 -22.31 43.70 -63.59
C GLU A 119 -21.42 43.64 -62.32
N ALA A 120 -20.64 42.56 -62.27
CA ALA A 120 -19.24 42.54 -61.81
C ALA A 120 -18.89 42.86 -60.33
N LYS A 121 -18.86 41.82 -59.47
CA LYS A 121 -17.62 41.10 -59.08
C LYS A 121 -17.80 40.12 -57.90
N PRO A 122 -17.24 38.90 -57.95
CA PRO A 122 -17.25 37.98 -56.81
C PRO A 122 -16.18 38.37 -55.76
N ALA A 123 -16.58 39.17 -54.78
CA ALA A 123 -15.77 39.44 -53.59
C ALA A 123 -15.63 38.15 -52.74
N ARG A 124 -14.60 37.35 -53.02
CA ARG A 124 -14.26 36.13 -52.25
C ARG A 124 -13.97 36.47 -50.78
N SER A 125 -15.01 36.49 -49.97
CA SER A 125 -14.94 36.61 -48.52
C SER A 125 -14.27 35.37 -47.93
N ARG A 126 -12.93 35.36 -47.92
CA ARG A 126 -12.17 34.43 -47.09
C ARG A 126 -12.49 34.77 -45.63
N ARG A 127 -13.43 34.02 -45.03
CA ARG A 127 -13.56 33.91 -43.56
C ARG A 127 -12.21 33.41 -43.05
N ARG A 128 -11.31 34.35 -42.73
CA ARG A 128 -10.07 34.06 -42.01
C ARG A 128 -10.51 33.58 -40.63
N LEU A 129 -10.39 32.29 -40.35
CA LEU A 129 -10.40 31.83 -38.97
C LEU A 129 -9.29 32.61 -38.27
N ARG A 130 -9.66 33.51 -37.36
CA ARG A 130 -8.70 34.20 -36.52
C ARG A 130 -8.12 33.13 -35.60
N LEU A 131 -6.87 32.74 -35.83
CA LEU A 131 -6.14 31.99 -34.81
C LEU A 131 -6.22 32.80 -33.51
N PRO A 132 -6.53 32.18 -32.35
CA PRO A 132 -6.60 32.90 -31.09
C PRO A 132 -5.27 33.60 -30.82
N SER A 133 -5.32 34.80 -30.25
CA SER A 133 -4.11 35.52 -29.91
C SER A 133 -3.27 34.68 -28.93
N TRP A 134 -1.96 34.63 -29.18
CA TRP A 134 -0.99 33.81 -28.44
C TRP A 134 -1.18 33.76 -26.91
N PRO A 135 -1.45 34.88 -26.19
CA PRO A 135 -1.75 34.82 -24.75
C PRO A 135 -3.00 34.03 -24.34
N VAL A 136 -4.03 33.93 -25.20
CA VAL A 136 -5.23 33.13 -24.92
C VAL A 136 -4.91 31.63 -25.00
N ALA A 137 -4.13 31.23 -26.01
CA ALA A 137 -3.65 29.85 -26.14
C ALA A 137 -2.77 29.44 -24.95
N TRP A 138 -1.91 30.35 -24.46
CA TRP A 138 -1.09 30.08 -23.28
C TRP A 138 -1.93 29.93 -22.01
N LYS A 139 -2.90 30.84 -21.75
CA LYS A 139 -3.84 30.70 -20.61
C LYS A 139 -4.61 29.38 -20.65
N ALA A 140 -5.10 28.95 -21.82
CA ALA A 140 -5.78 27.68 -21.98
C ALA A 140 -4.87 26.48 -21.64
N ALA A 141 -3.62 26.48 -22.11
CA ALA A 141 -2.66 25.42 -21.81
C ALA A 141 -2.25 25.37 -20.33
N VAL A 142 -2.16 26.52 -19.64
CA VAL A 142 -1.97 26.56 -18.16
C VAL A 142 -3.16 25.91 -17.44
N ILE A 143 -4.39 26.20 -17.84
CA ILE A 143 -5.60 25.60 -17.24
C ILE A 143 -5.62 24.08 -17.47
N VAL A 144 -5.36 23.62 -18.69
CA VAL A 144 -5.27 22.18 -19.02
C VAL A 144 -4.18 21.48 -18.20
N LEU A 145 -3.02 22.12 -18.01
CA LEU A 145 -1.94 21.60 -17.18
C LEU A 145 -2.34 21.50 -15.70
N ILE A 146 -3.03 22.51 -15.15
CA ILE A 146 -3.56 22.47 -13.77
C ILE A 146 -4.58 21.33 -13.63
N CYS A 147 -5.53 21.19 -14.55
CA CYS A 147 -6.51 20.10 -14.55
C CYS A 147 -5.84 18.72 -14.61
N ALA A 148 -4.77 18.57 -15.42
CA ALA A 148 -4.00 17.33 -15.49
C ALA A 148 -3.27 17.01 -14.17
N PHE A 149 -2.69 18.02 -13.49
CA PHE A 149 -2.07 17.82 -12.17
C PHE A 149 -3.11 17.48 -11.09
N VAL A 150 -4.29 18.11 -11.08
CA VAL A 150 -5.37 17.79 -10.15
C VAL A 150 -5.88 16.36 -10.37
N ALA A 151 -6.13 15.96 -11.63
CA ALA A 151 -6.56 14.61 -11.97
C ALA A 151 -5.50 13.55 -11.58
N ALA A 152 -4.22 13.80 -11.86
CA ALA A 152 -3.13 12.92 -11.45
C ALA A 152 -3.00 12.80 -9.92
N SER A 153 -3.18 13.91 -9.18
CA SER A 153 -3.18 13.92 -7.72
C SER A 153 -4.35 13.11 -7.14
N GLY A 154 -5.58 13.32 -7.65
CA GLY A 154 -6.76 12.54 -7.27
C GLY A 154 -6.60 11.05 -7.54
N TYR A 155 -6.07 10.67 -8.71
CA TYR A 155 -5.76 9.28 -9.05
C TYR A 155 -4.69 8.66 -8.12
N MET A 156 -3.63 9.41 -7.80
CA MET A 156 -2.65 8.95 -6.80
C MET A 156 -3.26 8.78 -5.40
N MET A 157 -4.16 9.68 -4.99
CA MET A 157 -4.85 9.60 -3.70
C MET A 157 -5.78 8.37 -3.62
N TRP A 158 -6.56 8.12 -4.66
CA TRP A 158 -7.42 6.93 -4.79
C TRP A 158 -6.60 5.63 -4.72
N ASN A 159 -5.53 5.54 -5.52
CA ASN A 159 -4.66 4.38 -5.54
C ASN A 159 -3.95 4.16 -4.18
N ARG A 160 -3.55 5.23 -3.49
CA ARG A 160 -3.02 5.14 -2.12
C ARG A 160 -4.05 4.60 -1.13
N HIS A 161 -5.31 5.01 -1.22
CA HIS A 161 -6.37 4.52 -0.34
C HIS A 161 -6.59 3.02 -0.50
N GLN A 162 -6.83 2.58 -1.75
CA GLN A 162 -6.96 1.15 -2.13
C GLN A 162 -5.77 0.29 -1.67
N VAL A 163 -4.54 0.80 -1.79
CA VAL A 163 -3.33 0.10 -1.35
C VAL A 163 -3.21 0.06 0.17
N ASN A 164 -3.65 1.10 0.89
CA ASN A 164 -3.57 1.16 2.35
C ASN A 164 -4.59 0.25 3.03
N GLU A 165 -5.84 0.21 2.56
CA GLU A 165 -6.88 -0.71 3.05
C GLU A 165 -6.41 -2.17 2.93
N ARG A 166 -5.94 -2.56 1.74
CA ARG A 166 -5.42 -3.92 1.48
C ARG A 166 -4.24 -4.28 2.39
N LYS A 167 -3.35 -3.32 2.66
CA LYS A 167 -2.24 -3.49 3.62
C LYS A 167 -2.73 -3.65 5.06
N GLN A 168 -3.73 -2.89 5.49
CA GLN A 168 -4.32 -3.00 6.83
C GLN A 168 -5.00 -4.37 7.03
N HIS A 169 -5.82 -4.81 6.08
CA HIS A 169 -6.42 -6.15 6.12
C HIS A 169 -5.35 -7.25 6.16
N ALA A 170 -4.34 -7.19 5.29
CA ALA A 170 -3.23 -8.15 5.28
C ALA A 170 -2.43 -8.14 6.60
N ALA A 171 -2.18 -6.97 7.19
CA ALA A 171 -1.49 -6.83 8.47
C ALA A 171 -2.29 -7.48 9.63
N ASN A 172 -3.61 -7.35 9.64
CA ASN A 172 -4.46 -7.99 10.66
C ASN A 172 -4.41 -9.52 10.57
N PHE A 173 -4.48 -10.10 9.36
CA PHE A 173 -4.31 -11.54 9.16
C PHE A 173 -2.90 -12.01 9.55
N ILE A 174 -1.84 -11.23 9.25
CA ILE A 174 -0.46 -11.51 9.70
C ILE A 174 -0.36 -11.46 11.23
N ALA A 175 -1.03 -10.51 11.89
CA ALA A 175 -1.03 -10.39 13.35
C ALA A 175 -1.71 -11.60 14.01
N GLY A 176 -2.87 -12.02 13.50
CA GLY A 176 -3.55 -13.25 13.95
C GLY A 176 -2.70 -14.51 13.76
N ALA A 177 -2.08 -14.66 12.58
CA ALA A 177 -1.16 -15.77 12.30
C ALA A 177 0.04 -15.76 13.27
N ARG A 178 0.67 -14.60 13.49
CA ARG A 178 1.80 -14.43 14.41
C ARG A 178 1.40 -14.82 15.84
N GLN A 179 0.29 -14.30 16.35
CA GLN A 179 -0.14 -14.58 17.72
C GLN A 179 -0.53 -16.05 17.90
N GLY A 180 -1.29 -16.63 16.96
CA GLY A 180 -1.67 -18.04 17.00
C GLY A 180 -0.46 -18.98 16.94
N VAL A 181 0.53 -18.69 16.09
CA VAL A 181 1.77 -19.49 16.01
C VAL A 181 2.62 -19.33 17.27
N VAL A 182 2.73 -18.13 17.86
CA VAL A 182 3.41 -17.94 19.16
C VAL A 182 2.69 -18.72 20.27
N ASN A 183 1.35 -18.69 20.31
CA ASN A 183 0.56 -19.49 21.26
C ASN A 183 0.82 -20.99 21.10
N LEU A 184 0.82 -21.49 19.86
CA LEU A 184 1.01 -22.91 19.53
C LEU A 184 2.43 -23.41 19.81
N THR A 185 3.44 -22.55 19.68
CA THR A 185 4.85 -22.90 19.87
C THR A 185 5.43 -22.52 21.24
N SER A 186 4.65 -21.87 22.10
CA SER A 186 5.07 -21.47 23.46
C SER A 186 4.21 -22.13 24.54
N MET A 187 4.85 -22.89 25.42
CA MET A 187 4.22 -23.84 26.35
C MET A 187 5.05 -23.91 27.64
N ASP A 188 4.41 -23.95 28.81
CA ASP A 188 5.06 -24.12 30.11
C ASP A 188 4.34 -25.21 30.91
N PHE A 189 5.05 -26.24 31.36
CA PHE A 189 4.47 -27.32 32.18
C PHE A 189 3.82 -26.84 33.48
N ASN A 190 4.17 -25.66 34.01
CA ASN A 190 3.51 -25.06 35.17
C ASN A 190 2.13 -24.47 34.81
N LYS A 191 1.88 -24.22 33.53
CA LYS A 191 0.70 -23.55 32.97
C LYS A 191 0.02 -24.34 31.85
N ALA A 192 0.38 -25.61 31.66
CA ALA A 192 0.00 -26.41 30.49
C ALA A 192 -1.49 -26.34 30.11
N LYS A 193 -2.39 -26.31 31.10
CA LYS A 193 -3.85 -26.18 30.91
C LYS A 193 -4.26 -24.79 30.41
N GLU A 194 -3.65 -23.73 30.93
CA GLU A 194 -3.86 -22.35 30.49
C GLU A 194 -3.29 -22.14 29.07
N ASP A 195 -2.13 -22.74 28.78
CA ASP A 195 -1.48 -22.67 27.47
C ASP A 195 -2.26 -23.41 26.38
N VAL A 196 -2.71 -24.64 26.69
CA VAL A 196 -3.57 -25.42 25.81
C VAL A 196 -4.91 -24.72 25.57
N GLN A 197 -5.52 -24.11 26.60
CA GLN A 197 -6.73 -23.31 26.41
C GLN A 197 -6.45 -22.07 25.55
N ARG A 198 -5.33 -21.36 25.74
CA ARG A 198 -4.92 -20.22 24.89
C ARG A 198 -4.77 -20.61 23.42
N VAL A 199 -4.26 -21.82 23.12
CA VAL A 199 -4.23 -22.32 21.74
C VAL A 199 -5.64 -22.51 21.19
N ILE A 200 -6.53 -23.16 21.95
CA ILE A 200 -7.94 -23.36 21.62
C ILE A 200 -8.64 -22.01 21.35
N ASP A 201 -8.51 -21.04 22.26
CA ASP A 201 -9.13 -19.70 22.15
C ASP A 201 -8.64 -18.92 20.92
N SER A 202 -7.39 -19.15 20.49
CA SER A 202 -6.80 -18.59 19.26
C SER A 202 -7.04 -19.39 17.99
N SER A 203 -7.90 -20.42 18.05
CA SER A 203 -8.22 -21.33 16.94
C SER A 203 -9.72 -21.33 16.59
N THR A 204 -10.04 -21.79 15.39
CA THR A 204 -11.43 -22.01 14.94
C THR A 204 -11.46 -23.17 13.93
N GLY A 205 -12.65 -23.59 13.49
CA GLY A 205 -12.84 -24.64 12.48
C GLY A 205 -12.06 -25.93 12.76
N GLN A 206 -11.54 -26.57 11.70
CA GLN A 206 -10.90 -27.88 11.84
C GLN A 206 -9.71 -27.87 12.81
N PHE A 207 -8.84 -26.84 12.80
CA PHE A 207 -7.69 -26.82 13.71
C PHE A 207 -8.12 -26.71 15.18
N HIS A 208 -9.20 -25.98 15.49
CA HIS A 208 -9.79 -25.98 16.82
C HIS A 208 -10.25 -27.38 17.23
N ASP A 209 -11.07 -28.03 16.41
CA ASP A 209 -11.70 -29.31 16.74
C ASP A 209 -10.65 -30.43 16.87
N ASP A 210 -9.71 -30.50 15.91
CA ASP A 210 -8.59 -31.43 15.91
C ASP A 210 -7.64 -31.22 17.10
N PHE A 211 -7.47 -29.99 17.61
CA PHE A 211 -6.63 -29.70 18.78
C PHE A 211 -7.37 -29.96 20.09
N GLN A 212 -8.63 -29.50 20.21
CA GLN A 212 -9.49 -29.72 21.37
C GLN A 212 -9.68 -31.22 21.68
N ALA A 213 -9.88 -32.04 20.65
CA ALA A 213 -10.01 -33.49 20.79
C ALA A 213 -8.77 -34.18 21.40
N ARG A 214 -7.59 -33.56 21.31
CA ARG A 214 -6.30 -34.09 21.82
C ARG A 214 -5.73 -33.28 23.00
N ALA A 215 -6.41 -32.20 23.41
CA ALA A 215 -5.94 -31.22 24.37
C ALA A 215 -5.51 -31.84 25.72
N LYS A 216 -6.28 -32.82 26.23
CA LYS A 216 -6.00 -33.50 27.49
C LYS A 216 -4.70 -34.33 27.45
N ASP A 217 -4.49 -35.07 26.37
CA ASP A 217 -3.33 -35.94 26.22
C ASP A 217 -2.07 -35.10 25.98
N PHE A 218 -2.19 -34.04 25.18
CA PHE A 218 -1.13 -33.05 24.98
C PHE A 218 -0.73 -32.35 26.29
N THR A 219 -1.71 -31.88 27.09
CA THR A 219 -1.49 -31.34 28.44
C THR A 219 -0.70 -32.33 29.30
N THR A 220 -1.11 -33.61 29.30
CA THR A 220 -0.48 -34.67 30.09
C THR A 220 0.98 -34.90 29.68
N VAL A 221 1.28 -34.90 28.38
CA VAL A 221 2.66 -35.04 27.86
C VAL A 221 3.53 -33.84 28.26
N VAL A 222 2.99 -32.62 28.16
CA VAL A 222 3.67 -31.37 28.56
C VAL A 222 4.00 -31.37 30.07
N GLU A 223 3.03 -31.71 30.91
CA GLU A 223 3.20 -31.82 32.37
C GLU A 223 4.23 -32.90 32.75
N GLN A 224 4.09 -34.12 32.22
CA GLN A 224 4.97 -35.25 32.55
C GLN A 224 6.41 -35.05 32.07
N SER A 225 6.59 -34.53 30.86
CA SER A 225 7.91 -34.31 30.27
C SER A 225 8.56 -32.99 30.71
N LYS A 226 7.88 -32.21 31.55
CA LYS A 226 8.26 -30.85 32.00
C LYS A 226 8.70 -29.96 30.85
N VAL A 227 7.89 -29.93 29.79
CA VAL A 227 8.20 -29.15 28.59
C VAL A 227 8.09 -27.67 28.89
N VAL A 228 9.14 -26.92 28.57
CA VAL A 228 9.10 -25.48 28.39
C VAL A 228 9.52 -25.19 26.96
N THR A 229 8.66 -24.50 26.20
CA THR A 229 9.00 -23.93 24.89
C THR A 229 8.72 -22.45 24.83
N GLN A 230 9.58 -21.71 24.14
CA GLN A 230 9.36 -20.31 23.82
C GLN A 230 9.48 -20.11 22.31
N GLY A 231 8.37 -19.77 21.67
CA GLY A 231 8.25 -19.58 20.22
C GLY A 231 8.35 -18.11 19.80
N THR A 232 9.13 -17.84 18.75
CA THR A 232 9.28 -16.52 18.13
C THR A 232 9.06 -16.64 16.62
N VAL A 233 8.23 -15.75 16.06
CA VAL A 233 7.95 -15.72 14.61
C VAL A 233 8.91 -14.78 13.90
N ASN A 234 9.94 -15.34 13.26
CA ASN A 234 10.96 -14.60 12.52
C ASN A 234 10.33 -13.86 11.33
N ALA A 235 9.49 -14.53 10.54
CA ALA A 235 8.82 -13.96 9.37
C ALA A 235 7.39 -14.46 9.21
N ALA A 236 6.52 -13.62 8.65
CA ALA A 236 5.17 -14.00 8.27
C ALA A 236 4.69 -13.12 7.10
N ALA A 237 4.06 -13.74 6.09
CA ALA A 237 3.57 -13.07 4.90
C ALA A 237 2.25 -13.69 4.40
N VAL A 238 1.32 -12.88 3.90
CA VAL A 238 0.08 -13.36 3.28
C VAL A 238 0.39 -13.92 1.88
N GLN A 239 -0.05 -15.14 1.61
CA GLN A 239 -0.04 -15.76 0.29
C GLN A 239 -1.32 -15.47 -0.50
N SER A 240 -2.48 -15.44 0.16
CA SER A 240 -3.77 -15.07 -0.44
C SER A 240 -4.79 -14.59 0.60
N ILE A 241 -5.78 -13.80 0.18
CA ILE A 241 -6.94 -13.38 0.98
C ILE A 241 -8.20 -13.72 0.20
N ASN A 242 -9.15 -14.39 0.86
CA ASN A 242 -10.43 -14.82 0.32
C ASN A 242 -11.55 -14.41 1.30
N GLY A 243 -12.02 -13.16 1.19
CA GLY A 243 -13.09 -12.64 2.06
C GLY A 243 -12.69 -12.56 3.53
N ASP A 244 -13.31 -13.38 4.37
CA ASP A 244 -13.08 -13.43 5.83
C ASP A 244 -11.86 -14.29 6.23
N ALA A 245 -11.21 -14.97 5.28
CA ALA A 245 -10.05 -15.83 5.54
C ALA A 245 -8.83 -15.42 4.70
N ALA A 246 -7.63 -15.70 5.23
CA ALA A 246 -6.36 -15.52 4.53
C ALA A 246 -5.42 -16.70 4.76
N LEU A 247 -4.61 -17.01 3.76
CA LEU A 247 -3.53 -17.99 3.84
C LEU A 247 -2.23 -17.26 4.15
N VAL A 248 -1.60 -17.56 5.28
CA VAL A 248 -0.39 -16.89 5.77
C VAL A 248 0.74 -17.92 5.90
N LEU A 249 1.86 -17.64 5.25
CA LEU A 249 3.10 -18.41 5.41
C LEU A 249 3.87 -17.83 6.58
N VAL A 250 4.28 -18.69 7.53
CA VAL A 250 4.93 -18.30 8.77
C VAL A 250 6.21 -19.11 8.96
N ALA A 251 7.32 -18.41 9.21
CA ALA A 251 8.58 -19.01 9.64
C ALA A 251 8.83 -18.62 11.10
N ALA A 252 9.02 -19.63 11.95
CA ALA A 252 9.18 -19.47 13.39
C ALA A 252 10.33 -20.34 13.93
N THR A 253 10.96 -19.91 15.01
CA THR A 253 11.91 -20.69 15.81
C THR A 253 11.35 -20.81 17.22
N SER A 254 11.33 -22.02 17.78
CA SER A 254 11.05 -22.24 19.20
C SER A 254 12.24 -22.89 19.89
N HIS A 255 12.59 -22.40 21.07
CA HIS A 255 13.58 -23.04 21.93
C HIS A 255 12.86 -24.06 22.83
N ILE A 256 13.40 -25.27 23.00
CA ILE A 256 12.81 -26.31 23.86
C ILE A 256 13.74 -26.73 24.99
N THR A 257 13.17 -26.82 26.20
CA THR A 257 13.78 -27.45 27.38
C THR A 257 12.83 -28.51 27.93
N ASN A 258 13.33 -29.67 28.35
CA ASN A 258 12.50 -30.75 28.89
C ASN A 258 13.27 -31.67 29.87
N ALA A 259 12.53 -32.53 30.58
CA ALA A 259 13.10 -33.51 31.51
C ALA A 259 13.84 -34.67 30.81
N ALA A 260 13.69 -34.84 29.49
CA ALA A 260 14.39 -35.88 28.72
C ALA A 260 15.84 -35.50 28.36
N GLY A 261 16.23 -34.25 28.56
CA GLY A 261 17.62 -33.77 28.44
C GLY A 261 17.81 -32.54 27.56
N ALA A 262 16.78 -32.11 26.82
CA ALA A 262 16.85 -30.93 25.97
C ALA A 262 17.04 -29.66 26.82
N LYS A 263 17.96 -28.79 26.41
CA LYS A 263 18.34 -27.56 27.10
C LYS A 263 18.48 -26.45 26.07
N ASP A 264 17.48 -25.58 26.02
CA ASP A 264 17.44 -24.43 25.09
C ASP A 264 17.64 -24.81 23.61
N GLU A 265 17.18 -25.99 23.21
CA GLU A 265 17.43 -26.53 21.87
C GLU A 265 16.58 -25.80 20.81
N PRO A 266 17.18 -25.22 19.75
CA PRO A 266 16.43 -24.48 18.74
C PRO A 266 15.75 -25.43 17.75
N ARG A 267 14.43 -25.24 17.58
CA ARG A 267 13.59 -25.96 16.62
C ARG A 267 12.93 -24.99 15.66
N ASN A 268 13.21 -25.15 14.37
CA ASN A 268 12.65 -24.32 13.31
C ASN A 268 11.34 -24.90 12.75
N TRP A 269 10.43 -24.00 12.39
CA TRP A 269 9.11 -24.31 11.87
C TRP A 269 8.85 -23.49 10.60
N ARG A 270 8.32 -24.15 9.58
CA ARG A 270 7.71 -23.50 8.42
C ARG A 270 6.25 -23.95 8.36
N LEU A 271 5.34 -23.00 8.46
CA LEU A 271 3.91 -23.25 8.65
C LEU A 271 3.11 -22.55 7.55
N LYS A 272 2.13 -23.25 7.01
CA LYS A 272 1.06 -22.70 6.20
C LYS A 272 -0.18 -22.59 7.09
N VAL A 273 -0.51 -21.38 7.50
CA VAL A 273 -1.59 -21.10 8.46
C VAL A 273 -2.75 -20.47 7.72
N THR A 274 -3.92 -21.09 7.74
CA THR A 274 -5.15 -20.40 7.36
C THR A 274 -5.67 -19.64 8.58
N VAL A 275 -5.83 -18.33 8.46
CA VAL A 275 -6.41 -17.46 9.48
C VAL A 275 -7.80 -17.04 9.03
N LYS A 276 -8.78 -17.09 9.94
CA LYS A 276 -10.14 -16.62 9.71
C LYS A 276 -10.50 -15.51 10.70
N ASN A 277 -11.21 -14.49 10.23
CA ASN A 277 -11.87 -13.50 11.08
C ASN A 277 -13.16 -14.11 11.67
N ASP A 278 -13.14 -14.36 12.97
CA ASP A 278 -14.22 -14.93 13.77
C ASP A 278 -14.70 -13.88 14.77
N GLY A 279 -15.84 -13.24 14.49
CA GLY A 279 -16.42 -12.20 15.36
C GLY A 279 -15.55 -10.95 15.58
N GLY A 280 -14.59 -10.67 14.68
CA GLY A 280 -13.59 -9.61 14.83
C GLY A 280 -12.22 -10.09 15.33
N GLN A 281 -12.09 -11.38 15.70
CA GLN A 281 -10.85 -11.99 16.15
C GLN A 281 -10.20 -12.82 15.03
N TYR A 282 -8.92 -12.60 14.77
CA TYR A 282 -8.19 -13.32 13.71
C TYR A 282 -7.59 -14.63 14.27
N LYS A 283 -8.30 -15.74 14.09
CA LYS A 283 -7.98 -17.07 14.66
C LYS A 283 -7.46 -18.05 13.61
N MET A 284 -6.66 -19.03 14.02
CA MET A 284 -6.15 -20.07 13.11
C MET A 284 -7.23 -21.12 12.82
N SER A 285 -7.65 -21.26 11.56
CA SER A 285 -8.65 -22.24 11.13
C SER A 285 -8.05 -23.56 10.60
N ASN A 286 -6.82 -23.51 10.10
CA ASN A 286 -6.02 -24.66 9.68
C ASN A 286 -4.52 -24.35 9.87
N VAL A 287 -3.71 -25.35 10.23
CA VAL A 287 -2.25 -25.24 10.38
C VAL A 287 -1.58 -26.46 9.77
N GLU A 288 -0.80 -26.26 8.70
CA GLU A 288 -0.03 -27.30 8.03
C GLU A 288 1.47 -27.03 8.12
N PHE A 289 2.27 -28.09 8.33
CA PHE A 289 3.73 -28.01 8.34
C PHE A 289 4.31 -28.16 6.93
N ILE A 290 5.26 -27.30 6.57
CA ILE A 290 5.95 -27.32 5.28
C ILE A 290 7.30 -28.03 5.46
N PRO A 291 7.56 -29.16 4.74
CA PRO A 291 8.79 -29.94 4.85
C PRO A 291 10.02 -29.22 4.26
#